data_AF-A0AA43BSF4-F1
#
_entry.id   AF-A0AA43BSF4-F1
#
_cell.length_a   1.000
_cell.length_b   1.000
_cell.length_c   1.000
_cell.angle_alpha   90.00
_cell.angle_beta   90.00
_cell.angle_gamma   90.00
#
_symmetry.space_group_name_H-M   'P 1'
#
loop_
_entity.id
_entity.type
_entity.pdbx_description
1 polymer ?
#
loop_
_entity_poly.entity_id
_entity_poly.type
_entity_poly.pdbx_seq_one_letter_code
_entity_poly.pdbx_strand_id
1 'polypeptide(L)'
;MQTLEYMRDALSRGDREAAIEVMREPQRYRALFKDPQGSERYLALAQQVADDAQQHPCMDRTSQLNAYAALTGGLDLARSIHYLSLSARLIEQDPAASDQDKLEPWLHPHALMHGYFEAGGGLALDGEVPGLDRAGIEAWRRGQRPLAYQPELLLAFPLHMDDPQRERLFRVTGFTLLPAPRWHDHTALRALIHSDAYLDWLDAAPLHLASRLSMALEEMATPPWPEHLRAAGYQVRGE
;
A
#
# COMPACT_ATOMS: atom_id res chain seq x y z
N MET A 1 -32.43 -10.73 7.48
CA MET A 1 -32.25 -12.08 6.91
C MET A 1 -32.69 -12.12 5.44
N GLN A 2 -33.93 -11.70 5.12
CA GLN A 2 -34.45 -11.60 3.73
C GLN A 2 -33.56 -10.79 2.76
N THR A 3 -32.93 -9.69 3.21
CA THR A 3 -32.04 -8.87 2.36
C THR A 3 -30.74 -9.58 1.95
N LEU A 4 -30.19 -10.45 2.80
CA LEU A 4 -28.95 -11.18 2.50
C LEU A 4 -29.21 -12.37 1.58
N GLU A 5 -30.35 -13.05 1.74
CA GLU A 5 -30.77 -14.13 0.84
C GLU A 5 -31.05 -13.60 -0.57
N TYR A 6 -31.80 -12.49 -0.67
CA TYR A 6 -32.00 -11.80 -1.95
C TYR A 6 -30.67 -11.40 -2.59
N MET A 7 -29.76 -10.80 -1.81
CA MET A 7 -28.45 -10.38 -2.32
C MET A 7 -27.63 -11.57 -2.80
N ARG A 8 -27.59 -12.67 -2.04
CA ARG A 8 -26.89 -13.90 -2.43
C ARG A 8 -27.42 -14.44 -3.77
N ASP A 9 -28.74 -14.48 -3.92
CA ASP A 9 -29.36 -14.98 -5.14
C ASP A 9 -29.09 -14.04 -6.34
N ALA A 10 -29.10 -12.72 -6.12
CA ALA A 10 -28.75 -11.74 -7.15
C ALA A 10 -27.29 -11.88 -7.61
N LEU A 11 -26.34 -12.00 -6.67
CA LEU A 11 -24.93 -12.23 -6.97
C LEU A 11 -24.71 -13.55 -7.72
N SER A 12 -25.44 -14.61 -7.37
CA SER A 12 -25.35 -15.90 -8.08
C SER A 12 -25.77 -15.83 -9.55
N ARG A 13 -26.58 -14.82 -9.92
CA ARG A 13 -27.00 -14.53 -11.30
C ARG A 13 -26.08 -13.54 -12.01
N GLY A 14 -25.02 -13.05 -11.35
CA GLY A 14 -24.12 -12.04 -11.91
C GLY A 14 -24.72 -10.63 -11.96
N ASP A 15 -25.69 -10.32 -11.09
CA ASP A 15 -26.36 -9.02 -11.06
C ASP A 15 -25.36 -7.88 -10.76
N ARG A 16 -25.24 -6.95 -11.72
CA ARG A 16 -24.33 -5.81 -11.66
C ARG A 16 -24.66 -4.86 -10.50
N GLU A 17 -25.94 -4.54 -10.30
CA GLU A 17 -26.35 -3.61 -9.25
C GLU A 17 -26.11 -4.22 -7.87
N ALA A 18 -26.29 -5.54 -7.74
CA ALA A 18 -25.93 -6.26 -6.53
C ALA A 18 -24.41 -6.17 -6.25
N ALA A 19 -23.56 -6.33 -7.26
CA ALA A 19 -22.11 -6.21 -7.11
C ALA A 19 -21.69 -4.79 -6.69
N ILE A 20 -22.26 -3.76 -7.31
CA ILE A 20 -22.04 -2.35 -6.94
C ILE A 20 -22.47 -2.10 -5.50
N GLU A 21 -23.67 -2.55 -5.11
CA GLU A 21 -24.19 -2.37 -3.75
C GLU A 21 -23.31 -3.07 -2.69
N VAL A 22 -22.78 -4.26 -3.00
CA VAL A 22 -21.82 -4.94 -2.12
C VAL A 22 -20.53 -4.15 -1.98
N MET A 23 -20.00 -3.58 -3.06
CA MET A 23 -18.80 -2.74 -3.02
C MET A 23 -19.08 -1.39 -2.34
N ARG A 24 -20.31 -0.86 -2.40
CA ARG A 24 -20.68 0.38 -1.71
C ARG A 24 -20.65 0.22 -0.19
N GLU A 25 -21.19 -0.89 0.33
CA GLU A 25 -21.25 -1.18 1.77
C GLU A 25 -20.64 -2.55 2.14
N PRO A 26 -19.31 -2.79 1.96
CA PRO A 26 -18.72 -4.12 2.12
C PRO A 26 -18.95 -4.75 3.51
N GLN A 27 -18.93 -3.92 4.57
CA GLN A 27 -19.11 -4.39 5.94
C GLN A 27 -20.51 -4.94 6.19
N ARG A 28 -21.54 -4.39 5.55
CA ARG A 28 -22.92 -4.86 5.66
C ARG A 28 -23.10 -6.25 5.06
N TYR A 29 -22.37 -6.54 3.99
CA TYR A 29 -22.49 -7.79 3.22
C TYR A 29 -21.39 -8.80 3.54
N ARG A 30 -20.47 -8.51 4.46
CA ARG A 30 -19.35 -9.38 4.87
C ARG A 30 -19.79 -10.82 5.21
N ALA A 31 -20.99 -11.00 5.74
CA ALA A 31 -21.53 -12.33 6.08
C ALA A 31 -21.70 -13.25 4.85
N LEU A 32 -21.82 -12.71 3.63
CA LEU A 32 -21.97 -13.48 2.38
C LEU A 32 -20.68 -14.19 1.93
N PHE A 33 -19.54 -13.85 2.56
CA PHE A 33 -18.19 -14.27 2.13
C PHE A 33 -17.41 -14.97 3.26
N LYS A 34 -18.10 -15.53 4.27
CA LYS A 34 -17.45 -16.20 5.41
C LYS A 34 -17.11 -17.68 5.16
N ASP A 35 -17.60 -18.26 4.07
CA ASP A 35 -17.26 -19.63 3.67
C ASP A 35 -15.87 -19.70 3.01
N PRO A 36 -15.28 -20.90 2.86
CA PRO A 36 -13.90 -21.05 2.37
C PRO A 36 -13.60 -20.42 1.00
N GLN A 37 -14.60 -20.30 0.12
CA GLN A 37 -14.46 -19.67 -1.20
C GLN A 37 -14.93 -18.20 -1.21
N GLY A 38 -15.29 -17.66 -0.05
CA GLY A 38 -15.84 -16.33 0.08
C GLY A 38 -14.88 -15.23 -0.37
N SER A 39 -13.57 -15.37 -0.09
CA SER A 39 -12.55 -14.43 -0.54
C SER A 39 -12.43 -14.38 -2.07
N GLU A 40 -12.37 -15.53 -2.73
CA GLU A 40 -12.31 -15.65 -4.19
C GLU A 40 -13.55 -15.02 -4.84
N ARG A 41 -14.75 -15.31 -4.31
CA ARG A 41 -15.98 -14.69 -4.81
C ARG A 41 -16.01 -13.19 -4.58
N TYR A 42 -15.53 -12.71 -3.43
CA TYR A 42 -15.46 -11.28 -3.15
C TYR A 42 -14.50 -10.55 -4.10
N LEU A 43 -13.33 -11.13 -4.39
CA LEU A 43 -12.38 -10.60 -5.35
C LEU A 43 -12.94 -10.62 -6.78
N ALA A 44 -13.66 -11.68 -7.18
CA ALA A 44 -14.33 -11.72 -8.48
C ALA A 44 -15.39 -10.63 -8.64
N LEU A 45 -16.14 -10.31 -7.58
CA LEU A 45 -17.09 -9.19 -7.58
C LEU A 45 -16.38 -7.84 -7.66
N ALA A 46 -15.30 -7.65 -6.92
CA ALA A 46 -14.49 -6.44 -7.01
C ALA A 46 -13.93 -6.27 -8.43
N GLN A 47 -13.46 -7.35 -9.07
CA GLN A 47 -13.00 -7.34 -10.47
C GLN A 47 -14.13 -6.94 -11.42
N GLN A 48 -15.32 -7.52 -11.26
CA GLN A 48 -16.48 -7.17 -12.08
C GLN A 48 -16.81 -5.67 -11.98
N VAL A 49 -16.79 -5.11 -10.77
CA VAL A 49 -17.03 -3.67 -10.54
C VAL A 49 -15.91 -2.81 -11.14
N ALA A 50 -14.66 -3.24 -11.01
CA ALA A 50 -13.51 -2.55 -11.61
C ALA A 50 -13.57 -2.52 -13.15
N ASP A 51 -13.90 -3.64 -13.79
CA ASP A 51 -14.00 -3.76 -15.25
C ASP A 51 -15.16 -2.92 -15.78
N ASP A 52 -16.29 -2.95 -15.09
CA ASP A 52 -17.48 -2.18 -15.46
C ASP A 52 -17.27 -0.67 -15.29
N ALA A 53 -16.51 -0.23 -14.28
CA ALA A 53 -16.13 1.17 -14.10
C ALA A 53 -15.31 1.72 -15.27
N GLN A 54 -14.44 0.90 -15.88
CA GLN A 54 -13.68 1.29 -17.06
C GLN A 54 -14.57 1.50 -18.29
N GLN A 55 -15.66 0.74 -18.40
CA GLN A 55 -16.63 0.83 -19.49
C GLN A 55 -17.69 1.92 -19.25
N HIS A 56 -17.99 2.22 -17.99
CA HIS A 56 -19.05 3.12 -17.56
C HIS A 56 -18.55 4.14 -16.51
N PRO A 57 -17.95 5.27 -16.94
CA PRO A 57 -17.32 6.25 -16.05
C PRO A 57 -18.24 6.95 -15.04
N CYS A 58 -19.56 6.80 -15.17
CA CYS A 58 -20.55 7.39 -14.26
C CYS A 58 -20.89 6.51 -13.04
N MET A 59 -20.23 5.36 -12.87
CA MET A 59 -20.46 4.47 -11.73
C MET A 59 -20.12 5.16 -10.39
N ASP A 60 -20.87 4.78 -9.33
CA ASP A 60 -20.63 5.21 -7.94
C ASP A 60 -19.15 5.08 -7.52
N ARG A 61 -18.55 6.21 -7.18
CA ARG A 61 -17.13 6.34 -6.87
C ARG A 61 -16.72 5.53 -5.65
N THR A 62 -17.55 5.49 -4.62
CA THR A 62 -17.29 4.73 -3.39
C THR A 62 -17.16 3.24 -3.69
N SER A 63 -18.09 2.71 -4.51
CA SER A 63 -18.03 1.33 -4.99
C SER A 63 -16.74 1.05 -5.77
N GLN A 64 -16.32 1.96 -6.66
CA GLN A 64 -15.07 1.80 -7.41
C GLN A 64 -13.83 1.78 -6.49
N LEU A 65 -13.73 2.71 -5.53
CA LEU A 65 -12.60 2.78 -4.60
C LEU A 65 -12.52 1.52 -3.72
N ASN A 66 -13.66 1.03 -3.24
CA ASN A 66 -13.70 -0.21 -2.45
C ASN A 66 -13.35 -1.45 -3.29
N ALA A 67 -13.74 -1.48 -4.56
CA ALA A 67 -13.34 -2.54 -5.49
C ALA A 67 -11.81 -2.54 -5.71
N TYR A 68 -11.22 -1.37 -5.98
CA TYR A 68 -9.76 -1.26 -6.14
C TYR A 68 -9.01 -1.59 -4.85
N ALA A 69 -9.52 -1.19 -3.68
CA ALA A 69 -8.95 -1.55 -2.38
C ALA A 69 -8.97 -3.08 -2.16
N ALA A 70 -10.08 -3.75 -2.49
CA ALA A 70 -10.18 -5.21 -2.40
C ALA A 70 -9.16 -5.92 -3.30
N LEU A 71 -9.03 -5.46 -4.54
CA LEU A 71 -8.10 -6.02 -5.54
C LEU A 71 -6.64 -5.75 -5.18
N THR A 72 -6.35 -4.65 -4.47
CA THR A 72 -5.00 -4.36 -3.99
C THR A 72 -4.48 -5.41 -3.02
N GLY A 73 -5.33 -5.99 -2.17
CA GLY A 73 -4.93 -6.96 -1.14
C GLY A 73 -4.89 -8.43 -1.59
N GLY A 74 -5.43 -8.76 -2.77
CA GLY A 74 -5.63 -10.15 -3.22
C GLY A 74 -4.77 -10.60 -4.39
N LEU A 75 -3.82 -9.80 -4.84
CA LEU A 75 -3.11 -9.99 -6.11
C LEU A 75 -1.59 -9.97 -5.94
N ASP A 76 -0.85 -10.19 -7.04
CA ASP A 76 0.60 -9.93 -7.08
C ASP A 76 0.90 -8.43 -6.96
N LEU A 77 2.15 -8.10 -6.64
CA LEU A 77 2.56 -6.73 -6.34
C LEU A 77 2.28 -5.77 -7.50
N ALA A 78 2.56 -6.18 -8.73
CA ALA A 78 2.36 -5.34 -9.91
C ALA A 78 0.88 -5.00 -10.14
N ARG A 79 -0.01 -5.98 -9.95
CA ARG A 79 -1.46 -5.77 -9.99
C ARG A 79 -1.94 -4.89 -8.84
N SER A 80 -1.40 -5.06 -7.64
CA SER A 80 -1.71 -4.17 -6.52
C SER A 80 -1.34 -2.72 -6.84
N ILE A 81 -0.17 -2.46 -7.44
CA ILE A 81 0.23 -1.12 -7.90
C ILE A 81 -0.72 -0.56 -8.96
N HIS A 82 -1.20 -1.40 -9.88
CA HIS A 82 -2.17 -0.97 -10.88
C HIS A 82 -3.45 -0.42 -10.24
N TYR A 83 -4.03 -1.14 -9.27
CA TYR A 83 -5.26 -0.69 -8.59
C TYR A 83 -5.04 0.49 -7.65
N LEU A 84 -3.85 0.60 -7.03
CA LEU A 84 -3.46 1.80 -6.27
C LEU A 84 -3.36 3.02 -7.18
N SER A 85 -2.81 2.86 -8.38
CA SER A 85 -2.73 3.93 -9.38
C SER A 85 -4.12 4.37 -9.87
N LEU A 86 -5.04 3.44 -10.06
CA LEU A 86 -6.44 3.76 -10.39
C LEU A 86 -7.14 4.48 -9.23
N SER A 87 -6.91 4.03 -8.00
CA SER A 87 -7.42 4.68 -6.78
C SER A 87 -6.89 6.09 -6.63
N ALA A 88 -5.59 6.32 -6.84
CA ALA A 88 -4.97 7.62 -6.80
C ALA A 88 -5.59 8.58 -7.82
N ARG A 89 -5.81 8.13 -9.06
CA ARG A 89 -6.47 8.94 -10.10
C ARG A 89 -7.89 9.32 -9.71
N LEU A 90 -8.65 8.37 -9.15
CA LEU A 90 -9.98 8.67 -8.63
C LEU A 90 -9.87 9.72 -7.53
N ILE A 91 -9.16 9.46 -6.43
CA ILE A 91 -9.00 10.35 -5.26
C ILE A 91 -8.56 11.76 -5.69
N GLU A 92 -7.63 11.90 -6.63
CA GLU A 92 -7.17 13.20 -7.13
C GLU A 92 -8.29 14.02 -7.80
N GLN A 93 -9.29 13.36 -8.39
CA GLN A 93 -10.48 14.00 -8.96
C GLN A 93 -11.53 14.35 -7.89
N ASP A 94 -11.34 14.03 -6.61
CA ASP A 94 -12.22 14.53 -5.54
C ASP A 94 -11.90 15.98 -5.21
N PRO A 95 -12.85 16.91 -5.33
CA PRO A 95 -12.69 18.23 -4.73
C PRO A 95 -12.68 18.17 -3.19
N ALA A 96 -13.21 17.11 -2.56
CA ALA A 96 -13.27 16.99 -1.11
C ALA A 96 -12.07 16.22 -0.50
N ALA A 97 -11.23 15.57 -1.31
CA ALA A 97 -10.08 14.82 -0.82
C ALA A 97 -8.97 15.75 -0.31
N SER A 98 -8.51 15.49 0.92
CA SER A 98 -7.38 16.19 1.51
C SER A 98 -6.06 15.78 0.85
N ASP A 99 -4.99 16.56 1.06
CA ASP A 99 -3.65 16.17 0.61
C ASP A 99 -3.19 14.86 1.27
N GLN A 100 -3.66 14.55 2.48
CA GLN A 100 -3.39 13.26 3.11
C GLN A 100 -4.11 12.12 2.37
N ASP A 101 -5.39 12.27 2.04
CA ASP A 101 -6.15 11.26 1.29
C ASP A 101 -5.48 10.94 -0.05
N LYS A 102 -4.97 11.98 -0.72
CA LYS A 102 -4.27 11.85 -1.99
C LYS A 102 -2.88 11.20 -1.88
N LEU A 103 -2.29 11.15 -0.68
CA LEU A 103 -1.04 10.43 -0.40
C LEU A 103 -1.28 8.96 -0.07
N GLU A 104 -2.44 8.59 0.48
CA GLU A 104 -2.69 7.24 0.99
C GLU A 104 -2.36 6.13 -0.04
N PRO A 105 -2.70 6.23 -1.34
CA PRO A 105 -2.31 5.21 -2.32
C PRO A 105 -0.80 5.01 -2.45
N TRP A 106 -0.01 6.07 -2.28
CA TRP A 106 1.45 6.08 -2.39
C TRP A 106 2.15 5.67 -1.09
N LEU A 107 1.44 5.73 0.03
CA LEU A 107 1.87 5.28 1.35
C LEU A 107 1.32 3.90 1.71
N HIS A 108 0.60 3.26 0.78
CA HIS A 108 0.15 1.89 0.93
C HIS A 108 1.36 0.93 1.01
N PRO A 109 1.33 -0.10 1.87
CA PRO A 109 2.39 -1.12 1.97
C PRO A 109 2.96 -1.57 0.62
N HIS A 110 2.09 -1.98 -0.30
CA HIS A 110 2.48 -2.41 -1.64
C HIS A 110 3.20 -1.34 -2.45
N ALA A 111 2.77 -0.08 -2.40
CA ALA A 111 3.45 1.02 -3.11
C ALA A 111 4.84 1.29 -2.54
N LEU A 112 4.96 1.33 -1.20
CA LEU A 112 6.24 1.50 -0.52
C LEU A 112 7.23 0.38 -0.87
N MET A 113 6.74 -0.86 -0.86
CA MET A 113 7.57 -2.03 -1.13
C MET A 113 7.89 -2.20 -2.61
N HIS A 114 6.98 -1.82 -3.52
CA HIS A 114 7.29 -1.77 -4.95
C HIS A 114 8.46 -0.83 -5.24
N GLY A 115 8.42 0.40 -4.72
CA GLY A 115 9.53 1.36 -4.87
C GLY A 115 10.84 0.84 -4.26
N TYR A 116 10.77 0.19 -3.09
CA TYR A 116 11.92 -0.47 -2.47
C TYR A 116 12.53 -1.56 -3.36
N PHE A 117 11.70 -2.43 -3.93
CA PHE A 117 12.16 -3.52 -4.79
C PHE A 117 12.68 -3.02 -6.14
N GLU A 118 12.05 -2.02 -6.75
CA GLU A 118 12.55 -1.36 -7.97
C GLU A 118 13.91 -0.70 -7.75
N ALA A 119 14.17 -0.19 -6.56
CA ALA A 119 15.48 0.35 -6.17
C ALA A 119 16.55 -0.74 -5.91
N GLY A 120 16.23 -2.02 -6.13
CA GLY A 120 17.13 -3.15 -5.95
C GLY A 120 17.09 -3.76 -4.54
N GLY A 121 16.06 -3.44 -3.75
CA GLY A 121 15.84 -4.02 -2.43
C GLY A 121 15.57 -5.52 -2.49
N GLY A 122 15.90 -6.20 -1.41
CA GLY A 122 15.62 -7.62 -1.19
C GLY A 122 15.26 -7.90 0.27
N LEU A 123 14.67 -9.07 0.51
CA LEU A 123 14.31 -9.55 1.84
C LEU A 123 15.08 -10.83 2.18
N ALA A 124 15.55 -10.94 3.42
CA ALA A 124 16.18 -12.12 3.99
C ALA A 124 15.38 -12.58 5.22
N LEU A 125 14.39 -13.43 4.96
CA LEU A 125 13.38 -13.90 5.91
C LEU A 125 13.84 -15.16 6.64
N ASP A 126 15.02 -15.12 7.26
CA ASP A 126 15.61 -16.28 7.98
C ASP A 126 14.92 -16.49 9.35
N GLY A 127 13.59 -16.63 9.35
CA GLY A 127 12.75 -16.90 10.53
C GLY A 127 12.35 -15.68 11.37
N GLU A 128 12.70 -14.46 10.94
CA GLU A 128 12.26 -13.21 11.59
C GLU A 128 11.30 -12.43 10.71
N VAL A 129 10.25 -11.87 11.33
CA VAL A 129 9.41 -10.87 10.68
C VAL A 129 10.18 -9.54 10.70
N PRO A 130 10.51 -8.96 9.53
CA PRO A 130 11.20 -7.69 9.46
C PRO A 130 10.29 -6.56 9.97
N GLY A 131 10.85 -5.65 10.76
CA GLY A 131 10.18 -4.45 11.22
C GLY A 131 11.15 -3.30 11.31
N LEU A 132 10.62 -2.07 11.22
CA LEU A 132 11.41 -0.86 11.40
C LEU A 132 11.29 -0.40 12.85
N ASP A 133 12.38 -0.51 13.60
CA ASP A 133 12.51 0.05 14.94
C ASP A 133 13.84 0.79 15.11
N ARG A 134 13.87 1.79 16.00
CA ARG A 134 15.04 2.63 16.21
C ARG A 134 16.26 1.83 16.66
N ALA A 135 16.09 0.86 17.55
CA ALA A 135 17.21 0.08 18.07
C ALA A 135 17.83 -0.80 16.97
N GLY A 136 17.00 -1.39 16.10
CA GLY A 136 17.42 -2.11 14.91
C GLY A 136 18.23 -1.24 13.95
N ILE A 137 17.76 -0.04 13.63
CA ILE A 137 18.46 0.91 12.76
C ILE A 137 19.79 1.39 13.39
N GLU A 138 19.81 1.67 14.70
CA GLU A 138 21.05 2.05 15.40
C GLU A 138 22.08 0.93 15.40
N ALA A 139 21.66 -0.31 15.67
CA ALA A 139 22.53 -1.48 15.64
C ALA A 139 23.12 -1.71 14.24
N TRP A 140 22.31 -1.54 13.19
CA TRP A 140 22.77 -1.57 11.80
C TRP A 140 23.80 -0.47 11.51
N ARG A 141 23.54 0.79 11.89
CA ARG A 141 24.48 1.92 11.70
C ARG A 141 25.84 1.66 12.38
N ARG A 142 25.85 0.92 13.49
CA ARG A 142 27.07 0.52 14.23
C ARG A 142 27.73 -0.76 13.66
N GLY A 143 27.17 -1.36 12.62
CA GLY A 143 27.65 -2.63 12.03
C GLY A 143 27.49 -3.84 12.94
N GLN A 144 26.60 -3.77 13.95
CA GLN A 144 26.46 -4.79 14.98
C GLN A 144 25.53 -5.92 14.56
N ARG A 145 24.55 -5.63 13.69
CA ARG A 145 23.54 -6.60 13.25
C ARG A 145 23.12 -6.30 11.80
N PRO A 146 23.11 -7.31 10.91
CA PRO A 146 22.43 -7.17 9.63
C PRO A 146 20.91 -7.18 9.83
N LEU A 147 20.20 -6.39 9.04
CA LEU A 147 18.74 -6.41 9.00
C LEU A 147 18.26 -7.29 7.83
N ALA A 148 17.04 -7.82 7.94
CA ALA A 148 16.40 -8.64 6.91
C ALA A 148 16.08 -7.86 5.61
N TYR A 149 16.35 -6.55 5.58
CA TYR A 149 16.15 -5.64 4.46
C TYR A 149 17.35 -4.68 4.35
N GLN A 150 17.44 -3.91 3.26
CA GLN A 150 18.46 -2.87 3.09
C GLN A 150 17.94 -1.54 3.64
N PRO A 151 18.43 -1.05 4.81
CA PRO A 151 17.85 0.12 5.46
C PRO A 151 18.02 1.39 4.65
N GLU A 152 19.12 1.52 3.90
CA GLU A 152 19.36 2.69 3.05
C GLU A 152 18.32 2.82 1.93
N LEU A 153 17.88 1.70 1.35
CA LEU A 153 16.85 1.70 0.31
C LEU A 153 15.46 1.93 0.90
N LEU A 154 15.16 1.34 2.06
CA LEU A 154 13.88 1.50 2.73
C LEU A 154 13.68 2.92 3.27
N LEU A 155 14.68 3.46 3.98
CA LEU A 155 14.63 4.83 4.52
C LEU A 155 14.64 5.88 3.40
N ALA A 156 15.14 5.54 2.21
CA ALA A 156 15.07 6.41 1.04
C ALA A 156 13.70 6.39 0.34
N PHE A 157 12.62 5.83 0.93
CA PHE A 157 11.31 5.73 0.28
C PHE A 157 10.77 7.02 -0.36
N PRO A 158 11.01 8.26 0.15
CA PRO A 158 10.53 9.46 -0.52
C PRO A 158 11.19 9.67 -1.89
N LEU A 159 12.38 9.12 -2.11
CA LEU A 159 13.08 9.17 -3.40
C LEU A 159 12.50 8.20 -4.43
N HIS A 160 11.69 7.23 -4.00
CA HIS A 160 10.98 6.31 -4.88
C HIS A 160 9.61 6.86 -5.31
N MET A 161 9.20 8.00 -4.73
CA MET A 161 7.99 8.73 -5.13
C MET A 161 8.29 9.73 -6.24
N ASP A 162 7.32 9.92 -7.12
CA ASP A 162 7.32 11.01 -8.09
C ASP A 162 7.36 12.38 -7.38
N ASP A 163 7.94 13.38 -8.06
CA ASP A 163 8.14 14.72 -7.50
C ASP A 163 6.89 15.34 -6.86
N PRO A 164 5.68 15.31 -7.47
CA PRO A 164 4.50 15.89 -6.86
C PRO A 164 4.08 15.20 -5.55
N GLN A 165 4.24 13.87 -5.47
CA GLN A 165 3.88 13.11 -4.28
C GLN A 165 4.91 13.32 -3.17
N ARG A 166 6.20 13.40 -3.52
CA ARG A 166 7.26 13.76 -2.57
C ARG A 166 7.04 15.15 -1.97
N GLU A 167 6.71 16.15 -2.79
CA GLU A 167 6.37 17.49 -2.28
C GLU A 167 5.17 17.44 -1.34
N ARG A 168 4.11 16.74 -1.74
CA ARG A 168 2.89 16.59 -0.93
C ARG A 168 3.20 15.92 0.41
N LEU A 169 4.00 14.85 0.41
CA LEU A 169 4.47 14.17 1.62
C LEU A 169 5.18 15.14 2.56
N PHE A 170 6.12 15.93 2.05
CA PHE A 170 6.88 16.88 2.85
C PHE A 170 6.02 18.03 3.38
N ARG A 171 5.03 18.51 2.61
CA ARG A 171 4.08 19.53 3.10
C ARG A 171 3.19 18.98 4.21
N VAL A 172 2.58 17.80 4.01
CA VAL A 172 1.67 17.18 4.97
C VAL A 172 2.38 16.84 6.28
N THR A 173 3.63 16.42 6.21
CA THR A 173 4.43 16.06 7.39
C THR A 173 5.19 17.23 8.01
N GLY A 174 5.07 18.44 7.46
CA GLY A 174 5.83 19.60 7.96
C GLY A 174 7.34 19.38 7.93
N PHE A 175 7.87 18.75 6.88
CA PHE A 175 9.28 18.37 6.79
C PHE A 175 10.21 19.60 6.81
N THR A 176 11.06 19.68 7.82
CA THR A 176 11.97 20.83 8.08
C THR A 176 13.46 20.50 8.00
N LEU A 177 13.82 19.23 7.79
CA LEU A 177 15.23 18.79 7.77
C LEU A 177 15.99 19.30 6.53
N LEU A 178 15.28 19.67 5.47
CA LEU A 178 15.80 20.40 4.33
C LEU A 178 14.87 21.55 3.93
N PRO A 179 15.40 22.67 3.43
CA PRO A 179 14.59 23.73 2.85
C PRO A 179 13.91 23.24 1.56
N ALA A 180 12.71 23.75 1.26
CA ALA A 180 11.88 23.31 0.13
C ALA A 180 12.61 23.22 -1.24
N PRO A 181 13.50 24.17 -1.63
CA PRO A 181 14.25 24.05 -2.89
C PRO A 181 15.17 22.82 -2.98
N ARG A 182 15.45 22.14 -1.87
CA ARG A 182 16.28 20.94 -1.78
C ARG A 182 15.47 19.65 -1.58
N TRP A 183 14.15 19.72 -1.60
CA TRP A 183 13.28 18.53 -1.46
C TRP A 183 13.43 17.52 -2.60
N HIS A 184 14.07 17.89 -3.71
CA HIS A 184 14.38 16.98 -4.82
C HIS A 184 15.89 16.74 -4.97
N ASP A 185 16.70 17.17 -4.00
CA ASP A 185 18.14 16.90 -3.98
C ASP A 185 18.37 15.48 -3.41
N HIS A 186 18.55 14.51 -4.32
CA HIS A 186 18.75 13.10 -3.96
C HIS A 186 19.94 12.90 -3.02
N THR A 187 21.04 13.64 -3.23
CA THR A 187 22.24 13.54 -2.40
C THR A 187 21.96 14.06 -1.00
N ALA A 188 21.26 15.20 -0.88
CA ALA A 188 20.89 15.75 0.42
C ALA A 188 19.94 14.84 1.19
N LEU A 189 18.91 14.31 0.52
CA LEU A 189 17.96 13.40 1.15
C LEU A 189 18.62 12.10 1.61
N ARG A 190 19.51 11.51 0.80
CA ARG A 190 20.28 10.33 1.21
C ARG A 190 21.18 10.61 2.41
N ALA A 191 21.76 11.80 2.52
CA ALA A 191 22.57 12.14 3.69
C ALA A 191 21.72 12.19 4.98
N LEU A 192 20.45 12.59 4.90
CA LEU A 192 19.58 12.69 6.08
C LEU A 192 19.22 11.34 6.69
N ILE A 193 19.12 10.26 5.92
CA ILE A 193 18.64 8.96 6.43
C ILE A 193 19.54 8.37 7.53
N HIS A 194 20.77 8.85 7.65
CA HIS A 194 21.73 8.47 8.70
C HIS A 194 21.63 9.33 9.96
N SER A 195 20.80 10.37 9.97
CA SER A 195 20.59 11.24 11.14
C SER A 195 19.48 10.71 12.05
N ASP A 196 19.55 11.05 13.34
CA ASP A 196 18.49 10.73 14.29
C ASP A 196 17.26 11.61 14.07
N ALA A 197 17.46 12.86 13.65
CA ALA A 197 16.37 13.79 13.31
C ALA A 197 15.48 13.26 12.18
N TYR A 198 16.04 12.48 11.25
CA TYR A 198 15.25 11.80 10.22
C TYR A 198 14.38 10.68 10.78
N LEU A 199 14.90 9.90 11.73
CA LEU A 199 14.10 8.88 12.42
C LEU A 199 12.99 9.54 13.27
N ASP A 200 13.30 10.65 13.96
CA ASP A 200 12.30 11.43 14.69
C ASP A 200 11.19 11.94 13.76
N TRP A 201 11.52 12.38 12.54
CA TRP A 201 10.52 12.77 11.53
C TRP A 201 9.66 11.59 11.06
N LEU A 202 10.24 10.40 10.88
CA LEU A 202 9.48 9.20 10.50
C LEU A 202 8.48 8.79 11.59
N ASP A 203 8.84 8.94 12.86
CA ASP A 203 7.98 8.57 14.00
C ASP A 203 6.87 9.61 14.25
N ALA A 204 7.03 10.84 13.74
CA ALA A 204 6.15 11.95 14.01
C ALA A 204 4.76 11.85 13.33
N ALA A 205 3.79 12.49 13.97
CA ALA A 205 2.48 12.79 13.37
C ALA A 205 2.64 13.73 12.14
N PRO A 206 1.69 13.72 11.19
CA PRO A 206 0.41 13.00 11.22
C PRO A 206 0.45 11.60 10.62
N LEU A 207 1.54 11.21 9.96
CA LEU A 207 1.54 9.99 9.13
C LEU A 207 2.19 8.77 9.78
N HIS A 208 3.02 8.94 10.83
CA HIS A 208 3.73 7.86 11.50
C HIS A 208 4.41 6.90 10.50
N LEU A 209 5.23 7.48 9.61
CA LEU A 209 5.84 6.80 8.47
C LEU A 209 6.68 5.58 8.87
N ALA A 210 7.34 5.63 10.02
CA ALA A 210 8.06 4.47 10.58
C ALA A 210 7.16 3.24 10.73
N SER A 211 5.96 3.44 11.28
CA SER A 211 4.95 2.37 11.44
C SER A 211 4.49 1.84 10.09
N ARG A 212 4.24 2.74 9.12
CA ARG A 212 3.85 2.33 7.76
C ARG A 212 4.92 1.51 7.05
N LEU A 213 6.18 1.90 7.18
CA LEU A 213 7.31 1.14 6.64
C LEU A 213 7.45 -0.23 7.33
N SER A 214 7.25 -0.31 8.64
CA SER A 214 7.25 -1.57 9.38
C SER A 214 6.11 -2.48 8.90
N MET A 215 4.88 -1.98 8.84
CA MET A 215 3.73 -2.73 8.32
C MET A 215 3.98 -3.24 6.90
N ALA A 216 4.63 -2.44 6.05
CA ALA A 216 4.94 -2.82 4.69
C ALA A 216 5.95 -3.98 4.62
N LEU A 217 6.99 -3.96 5.47
CA LEU A 217 7.93 -5.07 5.63
C LEU A 217 7.23 -6.34 6.14
N GLU A 218 6.44 -6.20 7.20
CA GLU A 218 5.71 -7.30 7.84
C GLU A 218 4.74 -7.98 6.87
N GLU A 219 4.01 -7.19 6.07
CA GLU A 219 3.09 -7.70 5.06
C GLU A 219 3.84 -8.50 3.98
N MET A 220 4.93 -7.96 3.44
CA MET A 220 5.73 -8.65 2.41
C MET A 220 6.45 -9.90 2.93
N ALA A 221 6.66 -10.00 4.23
CA ALA A 221 7.23 -11.18 4.89
C ALA A 221 6.19 -12.26 5.22
N THR A 222 4.89 -11.93 5.16
CA THR A 222 3.81 -12.84 5.54
C THR A 222 3.25 -13.57 4.32
N PRO A 223 3.03 -14.90 4.39
CA PRO A 223 2.38 -15.64 3.30
C PRO A 223 1.05 -15.00 2.85
N PRO A 224 0.77 -14.93 1.54
CA PRO A 224 1.50 -15.56 0.43
C PRO A 224 2.60 -14.69 -0.22
N TRP A 225 2.88 -13.49 0.31
CA TRP A 225 3.72 -12.49 -0.36
C TRP A 225 5.14 -12.95 -0.70
N PRO A 226 5.89 -13.67 0.17
CA PRO A 226 7.22 -14.14 -0.18
C PRO A 226 7.26 -14.96 -1.47
N GLU A 227 6.26 -15.82 -1.69
CA GLU A 227 6.17 -16.63 -2.91
C GLU A 227 5.84 -15.77 -4.13
N HIS A 228 4.88 -14.86 -4.01
CA HIS A 228 4.52 -13.92 -5.09
C HIS A 228 5.70 -13.05 -5.49
N LEU A 229 6.48 -12.56 -4.52
CA LEU A 229 7.65 -11.71 -4.76
C LEU A 229 8.76 -12.48 -5.47
N ARG A 230 9.05 -13.71 -5.05
CA ARG A 230 10.02 -14.58 -5.76
C ARG A 230 9.56 -14.86 -7.19
N ALA A 231 8.27 -15.16 -7.38
CA ALA A 231 7.70 -15.40 -8.71
C ALA A 231 7.79 -14.15 -9.61
N ALA A 232 7.68 -12.96 -9.04
CA ALA A 232 7.89 -11.69 -9.73
C ALA A 232 9.38 -11.35 -10.00
N GLY A 233 10.32 -12.19 -9.53
CA GLY A 233 11.76 -12.03 -9.76
C GLY A 233 12.48 -11.17 -8.72
N TYR A 234 11.81 -10.79 -7.63
CA TYR A 234 12.45 -10.04 -6.55
C TYR A 234 13.33 -10.94 -5.67
N GLN A 235 14.36 -10.33 -5.07
CA GLN A 235 15.30 -11.04 -4.20
C GLN A 235 14.68 -11.29 -2.83
N VAL A 236 14.12 -12.48 -2.61
CA VAL A 236 13.61 -12.92 -1.30
C VAL A 236 14.24 -14.24 -0.91
N ARG A 237 15.03 -14.24 0.17
CA ARG A 237 15.70 -15.40 0.77
C ARG A 237 15.02 -15.77 2.09
N GLY A 238 15.25 -16.98 2.60
CA GLY A 238 14.59 -17.52 3.79
C GLY A 238 13.35 -18.35 3.46
N GLU A 239 12.85 -19.14 4.42
CA GLU A 239 11.68 -20.04 4.32
C GLU A 239 10.58 -19.66 5.32
#